data_AF-A0A7X0BYI2-F1
#
_entry.id   AF-A0A7X0BYI2-F1
#
_cell.length_a   1.000
_cell.length_b   1.000
_cell.length_c   1.000
_cell.angle_alpha   90.00
_cell.angle_beta   90.00
_cell.angle_gamma   90.00
#
_symmetry.space_group_name_H-M   'P 1'
#
loop_
_entity.id
_entity.type
_entity.pdbx_description
1 polymer ?
#
loop_
_entity_poly.entity_id
_entity_poly.type
_entity_poly.pdbx_seq_one_letter_code
_entity_poly.pdbx_strand_id
1 'polypeptide(L)' 'MALMDKLRAYLHSSQGKQAVEKAKRMAEDPSNQRKARQFFDKLRSRRPHH' A
#
# COMPACT_ATOMS: atom_id res chain seq x y z
N MET A 1 -0.73 -14.55 21.39
CA MET A 1 0.33 -14.64 20.37
C MET A 1 -0.28 -15.38 19.18
N ALA A 2 -0.27 -14.94 17.91
CA ALA A 2 0.60 -13.99 17.27
C ALA A 2 0.00 -13.60 15.89
N LEU A 3 -0.68 -12.46 15.83
CA LEU A 3 -1.06 -11.86 14.54
C LEU A 3 0.17 -11.59 13.68
N MET A 4 1.28 -11.23 14.33
CA MET A 4 2.56 -11.01 13.69
C MET A 4 3.17 -12.30 13.10
N ASP A 5 3.01 -13.47 13.74
CA ASP A 5 3.52 -14.72 13.16
C ASP A 5 2.68 -15.17 11.96
N LYS A 6 1.36 -14.97 11.99
CA LYS A 6 0.50 -15.23 10.81
C LYS A 6 0.85 -14.30 9.65
N LEU A 7 1.08 -13.01 9.94
CA LEU A 7 1.56 -12.06 8.93
C LEU A 7 2.94 -12.47 8.40
N ARG A 8 3.86 -12.86 9.27
CA ARG A 8 5.20 -13.31 8.87
C ARG A 8 5.14 -14.57 8.02
N ALA A 9 4.34 -15.56 8.41
CA ALA A 9 4.11 -16.78 7.63
C ALA A 9 3.45 -16.48 6.28
N TYR A 10 2.49 -15.55 6.25
CA TYR A 10 1.86 -15.09 5.03
C TYR A 10 2.86 -14.39 4.10
N LEU A 11 3.67 -13.46 4.62
CA LEU A 11 4.74 -12.78 3.87
C LEU A 11 5.81 -13.75 3.35
N HIS A 12 6.07 -14.85 4.07
CA HIS A 12 7.01 -15.89 3.64
C HIS A 12 6.43 -16.84 2.58
N SER A 13 5.11 -16.90 2.44
CA SER A 13 4.44 -17.72 1.41
C SER A 13 4.66 -17.15 0.01
N SER A 14 4.54 -18.00 -1.02
CA SER A 14 4.65 -17.59 -2.43
C SER A 14 3.70 -16.43 -2.77
N GLN A 15 2.50 -16.44 -2.18
CA GLN A 15 1.49 -15.40 -2.35
C GLN A 15 1.90 -14.08 -1.68
N GLY A 16 2.48 -14.14 -0.48
CA GLY A 16 2.99 -12.96 0.22
C GLY A 16 4.16 -12.31 -0.49
N LYS A 17 5.08 -13.13 -1.02
CA LYS A 17 6.20 -12.64 -1.86
C LYS A 17 5.69 -11.89 -3.10
N GLN A 18 4.71 -12.44 -3.80
CA GLN A 18 4.08 -11.75 -4.94
C GLN A 18 3.39 -10.44 -4.54
N ALA A 19 2.71 -10.43 -3.38
CA ALA A 19 2.09 -9.22 -2.86
C ALA A 19 3.13 -8.14 -2.52
N VAL A 20 4.26 -8.53 -1.91
CA VAL A 20 5.38 -7.64 -1.59
C VAL A 20 6.06 -7.14 -2.86
N GLU A 21 6.32 -8.00 -3.85
CA GLU A 21 6.92 -7.58 -5.13
C GLU A 21 6.00 -6.62 -5.89
N LYS A 22 4.70 -6.90 -5.92
CA LYS A 22 3.71 -6.01 -6.54
C LYS A 22 3.66 -4.67 -5.81
N ALA A 23 3.68 -4.68 -4.48
CA ALA A 23 3.73 -3.47 -3.66
C ALA A 23 5.03 -2.69 -3.89
N LYS A 24 6.18 -3.37 -3.96
CA LYS A 24 7.48 -2.76 -4.22
C LYS A 24 7.52 -2.10 -5.60
N ARG A 25 7.10 -2.81 -6.65
CA ARG A 25 6.97 -2.24 -8.01
C ARG A 25 6.02 -1.05 -8.05
N MET A 26 4.90 -1.12 -7.33
CA MET A 26 3.97 0.01 -7.23
C MET A 26 4.55 1.20 -6.47
N ALA A 27 5.42 0.98 -5.49
CA ALA A 27 6.10 2.03 -4.74
C ALA A 27 7.26 2.66 -5.53
N GLU A 28 7.96 1.85 -6.33
CA GLU A 28 9.04 2.25 -7.23
C GLU A 28 8.52 3.03 -8.45
N ASP A 29 7.25 2.84 -8.86
CA ASP A 29 6.67 3.58 -9.97
C ASP A 29 6.25 5.02 -9.56
N PRO A 30 6.93 6.06 -10.09
CA PRO A 30 6.61 7.45 -9.78
C PRO A 30 5.23 7.87 -10.31
N SER A 31 4.70 7.19 -11.32
CA SER A 31 3.36 7.44 -11.87
C SER A 31 2.28 7.07 -10.87
N ASN A 32 2.50 5.99 -10.12
CA ASN A 32 1.60 5.53 -9.08
C ASN A 32 1.63 6.46 -7.86
N GLN A 33 2.80 7.00 -7.52
CA GLN A 33 2.92 8.05 -6.49
C GLN A 33 2.15 9.31 -6.86
N ARG A 34 2.19 9.75 -8.13
CA ARG A 34 1.41 10.90 -8.61
C ARG A 34 -0.09 10.66 -8.51
N LYS A 35 -0.57 9.49 -8.94
CA LYS A 35 -1.99 9.10 -8.80
C LYS A 35 -2.42 9.02 -7.34
N ALA A 36 -1.62 8.40 -6.48
CA ALA A 36 -1.89 8.31 -5.06
C ALA A 36 -1.97 9.72 -4.43
N ARG A 37 -0.98 10.58 -4.73
CA ARG A 37 -0.95 11.95 -4.22
C ARG A 37 -2.16 12.75 -4.68
N GLN A 38 -2.57 12.63 -5.94
CA GLN A 38 -3.77 13.30 -6.46
C GLN A 38 -5.05 12.76 -5.79
N PHE A 39 -5.13 11.46 -5.53
CA PHE A 39 -6.27 10.86 -4.83
C PHE A 39 -6.33 11.33 -3.37
N PHE A 40 -5.21 11.33 -2.66
CA PHE A 40 -5.09 11.85 -1.30
C PHE A 40 -5.39 13.35 -1.23
N ASP A 41 -4.92 14.13 -2.20
CA ASP A 41 -5.19 15.56 -2.28
C ASP A 41 -6.69 15.84 -2.49
N LYS A 42 -7.35 15.06 -3.35
CA LYS A 42 -8.81 15.12 -3.55
C LYS A 42 -9.58 14.69 -2.30
N LEU A 43 -9.10 13.67 -1.59
CA LEU A 43 -9.70 13.22 -0.33
C LEU A 43 -9.51 14.26 0.79
N ARG A 44 -8.34 14.88 0.85
CA ARG A 44 -8.00 15.95 1.81
C ARG A 44 -8.81 17.22 1.53
N SER A 45 -8.95 17.61 0.27
CA SER A 45 -9.76 18.76 -0.15
C SER A 45 -11.27 18.54 0.03
N ARG A 46 -11.71 17.29 0.19
CA ARG A 46 -13.09 16.94 0.57
C ARG A 46 -13.37 16.96 2.07
N ARG A 47 -12.39 17.32 2.92
CA ARG A 47 -12.74 17.74 4.29
C ARG A 47 -13.39 19.11 4.19
N PRO A 48 -14.69 19.25 4.49
CA PRO A 48 -15.33 20.56 4.55
C PRO A 48 -14.63 21.33 5.66
N HIS A 49 -14.01 22.44 5.29
CA HIS A 49 -13.68 23.51 6.24
C HIS A 49 -15.04 24.02 6.72
N HIS A 50 -15.38 23.72 7.97
CA HIS A 50 -16.49 24.37 8.67
C HIS A 50 -15.98 25.68 9.28
#